data_AF-A0A3N3ZH13-F1
#
_entry.id   AF-A0A3N3ZH13-F1
#
_cell.length_a   1.000
_cell.length_b   1.000
_cell.length_c   1.000
_cell.angle_alpha   90.00
_cell.angle_beta   90.00
_cell.angle_gamma   90.00
#
_symmetry.space_group_name_H-M   'P 1'
#
loop_
_entity.id
_entity.type
_entity.pdbx_description
1 polymer ?
#
loop_
_entity_poly.entity_id
_entity_poly.type
_entity_poly.pdbx_seq_one_letter_code
_entity_poly.pdbx_strand_id
1 'polypeptide(L)' 'MNSMVFVNFPVADVNRSVAFYEKLGFKKNEEFSTEEAGSMVWDDTFWVMLLSHDFYKKFIKYYLSN' A
#
# COMPACT_ATOMS: atom_id res chain seq x y z
N MET A 1 18.24 -10.00 13.85
CA MET A 1 17.27 -9.91 12.73
C MET A 1 16.43 -8.68 12.96
N ASN A 2 16.32 -7.79 11.97
CA ASN A 2 15.43 -6.65 12.08
C ASN A 2 14.03 -7.09 11.61
N SER A 3 12.97 -6.70 12.33
CA SER A 3 11.60 -7.06 11.99
C SER A 3 11.11 -6.18 10.85
N MET A 4 10.71 -6.80 9.74
CA MET A 4 10.14 -6.08 8.60
C MET A 4 8.64 -5.91 8.78
N VAL A 5 8.14 -4.71 8.55
CA VAL A 5 6.72 -4.37 8.49
C VAL A 5 6.36 -4.12 7.03
N PHE A 6 5.44 -4.92 6.53
CA PHE A 6 4.83 -4.75 5.22
C PHE A 6 3.31 -4.84 5.39
N VAL A 7 2.60 -3.75 5.09
CA VAL A 7 1.15 -3.67 5.34
C VAL A 7 0.40 -3.11 4.14
N ASN A 8 -0.71 -3.76 3.77
CA ASN A 8 -1.64 -3.29 2.76
C ASN A 8 -2.78 -2.49 3.42
N PHE A 9 -2.92 -1.22 3.06
CA PHE A 9 -4.03 -0.37 3.48
C PHE A 9 -4.99 -0.10 2.33
N PRO A 10 -6.28 -0.46 2.48
CA PRO A 10 -7.31 0.01 1.56
C PRO A 10 -7.52 1.52 1.74
N VAL A 11 -7.44 2.27 0.65
CA VAL A 11 -7.63 3.72 0.64
C VAL A 11 -8.69 4.13 -0.38
N ALA A 12 -9.39 5.23 -0.09
CA ALA A 12 -10.42 5.76 -0.97
C ALA A 12 -9.83 6.44 -2.23
N ASP A 13 -8.65 7.03 -2.11
CA ASP A 13 -7.93 7.70 -3.21
C ASP A 13 -6.43 7.44 -3.04
N VAL A 14 -5.84 6.73 -4.00
CA VAL A 14 -4.42 6.34 -3.96
C VAL A 14 -3.51 7.55 -4.08
N ASN A 15 -3.76 8.45 -5.02
CA ASN A 15 -2.91 9.62 -5.28
C ASN A 15 -2.89 10.58 -4.10
N ARG A 16 -4.05 10.83 -3.49
CA ARG A 16 -4.16 11.67 -2.28
C ARG A 16 -3.42 11.03 -1.11
N SER A 17 -3.50 9.71 -0.98
CA SER A 17 -2.83 8.97 0.09
C SER A 17 -1.32 9.00 -0.11
N VAL A 18 -0.83 8.74 -1.33
CA VAL A 18 0.60 8.87 -1.69
C VAL A 18 1.12 10.25 -1.29
N ALA A 19 0.45 11.33 -1.73
CA ALA A 19 0.85 12.70 -1.41
C ALA A 19 0.87 12.99 0.10
N PHE A 20 0.01 12.34 0.89
CA PHE A 20 0.03 12.43 2.35
C PHE A 20 1.27 11.73 2.93
N TYR A 21 1.55 10.49 2.52
CA TYR A 21 2.70 9.73 3.02
C TYR A 21 4.04 10.33 2.57
N GLU A 22 4.13 10.92 1.38
CA GLU A 22 5.32 11.67 0.94
C GLU A 22 5.60 12.87 1.86
N LYS A 23 4.56 13.60 2.29
CA LYS A 23 4.70 14.71 3.25
C LYS A 23 5.13 14.25 4.64
N LEU A 24 4.88 12.99 4.99
CA LEU A 24 5.39 12.40 6.23
C LEU A 24 6.86 11.97 6.12
N GLY A 25 7.42 11.89 4.91
CA GLY A 25 8.80 11.50 4.67
C GLY A 25 8.97 10.12 4.02
N PHE A 26 7.87 9.43 3.69
CA PHE A 26 7.96 8.20 2.90
C PHE A 26 8.37 8.52 1.46
N LYS A 27 9.07 7.59 0.83
CA LYS A 27 9.42 7.64 -0.59
C LYS A 27 8.53 6.69 -1.35
N LYS A 28 7.96 7.17 -2.46
CA LYS A 28 7.23 6.30 -3.37
C LYS A 28 8.21 5.39 -4.12
N ASN A 29 7.92 4.10 -4.14
CA ASN A 29 8.63 3.13 -4.97
C ASN A 29 7.89 2.98 -6.30
N GLU A 30 8.40 3.64 -7.35
CA GLU A 30 7.76 3.67 -8.68
C GLU A 30 7.69 2.29 -9.35
N GLU A 31 8.64 1.39 -9.08
CA GLU A 31 8.63 0.03 -9.66
C GLU A 31 7.46 -0.81 -9.15
N PHE A 32 6.98 -0.52 -7.93
CA PHE A 32 5.88 -1.23 -7.27
C PHE A 32 4.62 -0.36 -7.12
N SER A 33 4.52 0.72 -7.89
CA SER A 33 3.35 1.61 -7.92
C SER A 33 2.63 1.54 -9.26
N THR A 34 1.31 1.65 -9.21
CA THR A 34 0.40 1.73 -10.36
C THR A 34 -0.67 2.79 -10.10
N GLU A 35 -1.64 2.95 -11.00
CA GLU A 35 -2.79 3.82 -10.74
C GLU A 35 -3.69 3.29 -9.60
N GLU A 36 -3.76 1.97 -9.44
CA GLU A 36 -4.60 1.32 -8.43
C GLU A 36 -3.89 1.11 -7.08
N ALA A 37 -2.57 1.32 -7.01
CA ALA A 37 -1.74 1.04 -5.84
C ALA A 37 -0.51 1.94 -5.73
N GLY A 38 -0.20 2.45 -4.53
CA GLY A 38 1.03 3.20 -4.24
C GLY A 38 1.90 2.48 -3.22
N SER A 39 3.16 2.21 -3.57
CA SER A 39 4.14 1.62 -2.64
C SER A 39 4.93 2.72 -1.94
N MET A 40 4.83 2.81 -0.62
CA MET A 40 5.47 3.83 0.21
C MET A 40 6.52 3.19 1.13
N VAL A 41 7.76 3.63 1.02
CA VAL A 41 8.93 3.09 1.73
C VAL A 41 9.48 4.14 2.69
N TRP A 42 9.65 3.79 3.96
CA TRP A 42 10.37 4.62 4.93
C TRP A 42 11.86 4.28 4.93
N ASP A 43 12.15 2.98 5.01
CA ASP A 43 13.48 2.38 4.97
C ASP A 43 13.38 0.91 4.53
N ASP A 44 14.50 0.18 4.63
CA ASP A 44 14.61 -1.23 4.23
C ASP A 44 13.70 -2.19 5.03
N THR A 45 13.07 -1.71 6.12
CA THR A 45 12.28 -2.53 7.04
C THR A 45 10.82 -2.08 7.19
N PHE A 46 10.43 -0.89 6.74
CA PHE A 46 9.08 -0.38 6.93
C PHE A 46 8.41 0.10 5.62
N TRP A 47 7.45 -0.69 5.14
CA TRP A 47 6.80 -0.57 3.84
C TRP A 47 5.27 -0.54 3.99
N VAL A 48 4.62 0.40 3.31
CA VAL A 48 3.17 0.55 3.29
C VAL A 48 2.68 0.53 1.84
N MET A 49 1.77 -0.38 1.53
CA MET A 49 1.09 -0.46 0.25
C MET A 49 -0.29 0.18 0.37
N LEU A 50 -0.52 1.27 -0.35
CA LEU A 50 -1.79 1.98 -0.40
C LEU A 50 -2.58 1.47 -1.59
N LEU A 51 -3.64 0.69 -1.35
CA LEU A 51 -4.39 0.01 -2.40
C LEU A 51 -5.77 0.65 -2.55
N SER A 52 -6.23 0.91 -3.77
CA SER A 52 -7.64 1.26 -3.98
C SER A 52 -8.55 0.15 -3.43
N HIS A 53 -9.75 0.49 -2.98
CA HIS A 53 -10.69 -0.51 -2.46
C HIS A 53 -10.96 -1.65 -3.46
N ASP A 54 -11.06 -1.34 -4.75
CA ASP A 54 -11.33 -2.34 -5.78
C ASP A 54 -10.15 -3.26 -6.02
N PHE A 55 -8.92 -2.74 -5.95
CA PHE A 55 -7.73 -3.58 -5.99
C PHE A 55 -7.57 -4.40 -4.72
N TYR A 56 -7.80 -3.81 -3.55
CA TYR A 56 -7.76 -4.50 -2.26
C TYR A 56 -8.73 -5.68 -2.19
N LYS A 57 -9.93 -5.57 -2.77
CA LYS A 57 -10.90 -6.68 -2.88
C LYS A 57 -10.33 -7.93 -3.55
N LYS A 58 -9.35 -7.79 -4.45
CA LYS A 58 -8.68 -8.93 -5.11
C LYS A 58 -7.81 -9.74 -4.13
N PHE A 59 -7.38 -9.14 -3.01
CA PHE A 59 -6.56 -9.78 -1.98
C PHE A 59 -7.40 -10.45 -0.88
N ILE A 60 -8.58 -9.92 -0.60
CA ILE A 60 -9.52 -10.54 0.33
C ILE A 60 -10.36 -11.57 -0.40
N LYS A 61 -9.97 -12.84 -0.29
CA LYS A 61 -10.79 -13.96 -0.75
C LYS A 61 -12.05 -13.98 0.10
N TYR A 62 -13.21 -13.63 -0.45
CA TYR A 62 -14.48 -13.99 0.17
C TYR A 62 -14.49 -15.52 0.28
N TYR A 63 -14.49 -16.01 1.51
CA TYR A 63 -14.75 -17.42 1.81
C TYR A 63 -16.24 -17.67 1.50
N LEU A 64 -16.58 -17.79 0.21
CA LEU A 64 -17.78 -18.52 -0.19
C LEU A 64 -17.42 -20.01 -0.10
N SER A 65 -17.28 -20.47 1.14
CA SER A 65 -17.51 -21.88 1.47
C SER A 65 -19.01 -22.11 1.32
N ASN A 66 -19.40 -22.72 0.20
CA ASN A 66 -20.51 -23.66 0.15
C ASN A 66 -19.96 -25.04 0.51
#